data_AF-A0A379ADW0-F1
#
_entry.id   AF-A0A379ADW0-F1
#
_cell.length_a   1.000
_cell.length_b   1.000
_cell.length_c   1.000
_cell.angle_alpha   90.00
_cell.angle_beta   90.00
_cell.angle_gamma   90.00
#
_symmetry.space_group_name_H-M   'P 1'
#
loop_
_entity.id
_entity.type
_entity.pdbx_description
1 polymer ?
#
loop_
_entity_poly.entity_id
_entity_poly.type
_entity_poly.pdbx_seq_one_letter_code
_entity_poly.pdbx_strand_id
1 'polypeptide(L)' 'MMCAAMMPPLRKVAAKPGEFDRLRKQYQERREWSSLQVNCDDATTAELLNQLGFNAIISPE' A
#
# COMPACT_ATOMS: atom_id res chain seq x y z
N MET A 1 5.86 -8.26 8.46
CA MET A 1 4.54 -7.63 8.28
C MET A 1 3.81 -8.36 7.15
N MET A 2 2.86 -9.25 7.46
CA MET A 2 2.05 -9.91 6.43
C MET A 2 1.11 -8.86 5.82
N CYS A 3 1.32 -8.53 4.55
CA CYS A 3 0.58 -7.48 3.88
C CYS A 3 -0.92 -7.82 3.74
N ALA A 4 -1.78 -6.80 3.85
CA ALA A 4 -3.24 -6.93 3.78
C ALA A 4 -3.75 -7.63 2.51
N ALA A 5 -3.05 -7.52 1.37
CA ALA A 5 -3.43 -8.20 0.12
C ALA A 5 -3.27 -9.73 0.18
N MET A 6 -2.46 -10.25 1.10
CA MET A 6 -2.29 -11.69 1.30
C MET A 6 -3.40 -12.29 2.19
N MET A 7 -4.13 -11.49 2.96
CA MET A 7 -5.11 -11.98 3.93
C MET A 7 -6.29 -12.76 3.30
N PRO A 8 -6.93 -12.29 2.20
CA PRO A 8 -8.00 -13.04 1.55
C PRO A 8 -7.57 -14.39 0.96
N PRO A 9 -6.48 -14.51 0.17
CA PRO A 9 -6.02 -15.81 -0.34
C PRO A 9 -5.48 -16.71 0.77
N LEU A 10 -4.82 -16.15 1.80
CA LEU A 10 -4.30 -16.92 2.92
C LEU A 10 -5.40 -17.66 3.68
N ARG A 11 -6.54 -17.01 3.96
CA ARG A 11 -7.68 -17.69 4.62
C ARG A 11 -8.19 -18.90 3.84
N LYS A 12 -8.03 -18.93 2.52
CA LYS A 12 -8.46 -20.06 1.66
C LYS A 12 -7.48 -21.23 1.67
N VAL A 13 -6.21 -21.00 2.01
CA VAL A 13 -5.15 -22.01 1.88
C VAL A 13 -4.41 -22.29 3.19
N ALA A 14 -4.81 -21.67 4.31
CA ALA A 14 -4.11 -21.74 5.60
C ALA A 14 -3.89 -23.17 6.14
N ALA A 15 -4.81 -24.09 5.84
CA ALA A 15 -4.72 -25.49 6.29
C ALA A 15 -3.89 -26.39 5.33
N LYS A 16 -3.44 -25.86 4.19
CA LYS A 16 -2.68 -26.62 3.19
C LYS A 16 -1.17 -26.45 3.40
N PRO A 17 -0.40 -27.53 3.64
CA PRO A 17 1.05 -27.45 3.79
C PRO A 17 1.70 -26.80 2.56
N GLY A 18 2.64 -25.87 2.79
CA GLY A 18 3.44 -25.23 1.72
C GLY A 18 2.76 -24.08 0.95
N GLU A 19 1.44 -23.92 1.04
CA GLU A 19 0.71 -22.86 0.32
C GLU A 19 0.99 -21.45 0.89
N PHE A 20 1.32 -21.35 2.18
CA PHE A 20 1.80 -20.09 2.77
C PHE A 20 3.07 -19.57 2.09
N ASP A 21 4.06 -20.45 1.91
CA ASP A 21 5.33 -20.08 1.28
C ASP A 21 5.16 -19.79 -0.22
N ARG A 22 4.26 -20.52 -0.88
CA ARG A 22 3.87 -20.22 -2.27
C ARG A 22 3.27 -18.81 -2.40
N LEU A 23 2.34 -18.44 -1.52
CA LEU A 23 1.75 -17.09 -1.51
C LEU A 23 2.81 -16.01 -1.30
N ARG A 24 3.81 -16.27 -0.45
CA ARG A 24 4.95 -15.36 -0.24
C ARG A 24 5.82 -15.21 -1.48
N LYS A 25 6.07 -16.30 -2.22
CA LYS A 25 6.86 -16.27 -3.46
C LYS A 25 6.13 -15.59 -4.61
N GLN A 26 4.80 -15.70 -4.67
CA GLN A 26 3.97 -15.14 -5.75
C GLN A 26 3.36 -13.78 -5.39
N TYR A 27 3.80 -13.17 -4.29
CA TYR A 27 3.25 -11.92 -3.82
C TYR A 27 3.52 -10.81 -4.85
N GLN A 28 2.45 -10.19 -5.34
CA GLN A 28 2.54 -9.15 -6.35
C GLN A 28 3.24 -7.90 -5.80
N GLU A 29 3.82 -7.09 -6.68
CA GLU A 29 4.46 -5.83 -6.29
C GLU A 29 3.43 -4.94 -5.59
N ARG A 30 3.77 -4.50 -4.37
CA ARG A 30 2.99 -3.53 -3.61
C ARG A 30 3.84 -2.28 -3.47
N ARG A 31 3.34 -1.18 -4.02
CA ARG A 31 3.97 0.13 -3.91
C ARG A 31 3.66 0.76 -2.57
N GLU A 32 4.54 1.68 -2.16
CA GLU A 32 4.34 2.54 -0.99
C GLU A 32 3.54 3.78 -1.38
N TRP A 33 2.90 4.42 -0.40
CA TRP A 33 2.12 5.65 -0.61
C TRP A 33 2.98 6.81 -1.15
N SER A 34 4.26 6.83 -0.80
CA SER A 34 5.26 7.78 -1.31
C SER A 34 5.45 7.72 -2.83
N SER A 35 5.11 6.59 -3.45
CA SER A 35 5.21 6.43 -4.91
C SER A 35 4.09 7.13 -5.68
N LEU A 36 3.02 7.56 -4.99
CA LEU A 36 1.91 8.30 -5.58
C LEU A 36 2.11 9.79 -5.30
N GLN A 37 2.25 10.57 -6.37
CA GLN A 37 2.19 12.03 -6.27
C GLN A 37 0.74 12.49 -6.22
N VAL A 38 0.40 13.31 -5.22
CA VAL A 38 -0.93 13.89 -5.04
C VAL A 38 -0.83 15.41 -5.16
N ASN A 39 -1.50 15.97 -6.16
CA ASN A 39 -1.61 17.42 -6.32
C ASN A 39 -2.79 17.92 -5.48
N CYS A 40 -2.53 18.84 -4.59
CA CYS A 40 -3.51 19.43 -3.68
C CYS A 40 -3.68 20.92 -4.01
N ASP A 41 -4.89 21.41 -3.86
CA ASP A 41 -5.27 22.82 -3.90
C ASP A 41 -5.12 23.50 -2.52
N ASP A 42 -5.24 22.74 -1.45
CA ASP A 42 -5.12 23.21 -0.06
C ASP A 42 -3.82 22.77 0.64
N ALA A 43 -3.16 23.75 1.28
CA ALA A 43 -1.89 23.56 1.99
C ALA A 43 -1.99 22.60 3.17
N THR A 44 -3.08 22.67 3.93
CA THR A 44 -3.25 21.81 5.11
C THR A 44 -3.45 20.35 4.72
N THR A 45 -4.11 20.11 3.59
CA THR A 45 -4.30 18.78 3.01
C THR A 45 -2.99 18.20 2.50
N ALA A 46 -2.16 18.99 1.80
CA ALA A 46 -0.84 18.56 1.35
C ALA A 46 0.07 18.19 2.54
N GLU A 47 0.08 19.00 3.60
CA GLU A 47 0.85 18.72 4.81
C GLU A 47 0.41 17.42 5.50
N LEU A 48 -0.90 17.21 5.65
CA LEU A 48 -1.44 15.99 6.25
C LEU A 48 -1.06 14.74 5.43
N LEU A 49 -1.19 14.81 4.11
CA LEU A 49 -0.85 13.70 3.22
C LEU A 49 0.66 13.37 3.27
N ASN A 50 1.51 14.39 3.36
CA ASN A 50 2.95 14.20 3.56
C ASN A 50 3.25 13.51 4.90
N GLN A 51 2.55 13.88 5.99
CA GLN A 51 2.70 13.21 7.30
C GLN A 51 2.26 11.73 7.26
N LEU A 52 1.25 11.41 6.45
CA LEU A 52 0.80 10.03 6.22
C LEU A 52 1.78 9.21 5.36
N GLY A 53 2.73 9.86 4.70
CA GLY A 53 3.74 9.22 3.85
C GLY A 53 3.41 9.20 2.36
N PHE A 54 2.45 10.01 1.91
CA PHE A 54 2.26 10.31 0.48
C PHE A 54 3.27 11.36 0.02
N ASN A 55 3.46 11.47 -1.30
CA ASN A 55 4.16 12.59 -1.90
C ASN A 55 3.15 13.64 -2.35
N ALA A 56 2.83 14.61 -1.49
CA ALA A 56 1.81 15.62 -1.79
C ALA A 56 2.43 16.99 -2.08
N ILE A 57 2.02 17.61 -3.20
CA ILE A 57 2.47 18.94 -3.61
C ILE A 57 1.30 19.91 -3.75
N ILE A 58 1.54 21.18 -3.48
CA ILE A 58 0.57 22.24 -3.76
C ILE A 58 0.65 22.62 -5.22
N SER A 59 -0.48 22.54 -5.91
CA SER A 59 -0.67 23.00 -7.27
C SER A 59 -1.65 24.17 -7.23
N PRO A 60 -1.17 25.42 -7.28
CA PRO A 60 -2.05 26.56 -7.49
C PRO A 60 -2.61 26.45 -8.92
N GLU A 61 -3.93 26.46 -9.08
CA GLU A 61 -4.54 26.75 -10.39
C GLU A 61 -4.20 28.16 -10.86
#